data_AF-A0A7V3M640-F1
#
_entry.id   AF-A0A7V3M640-F1
#
_cell.length_a   1.000
_cell.length_b   1.000
_cell.length_c   1.000
_cell.angle_alpha   90.00
_cell.angle_beta   90.00
_cell.angle_gamma   90.00
#
_symmetry.space_group_name_H-M   'P 1'
#
loop_
_entity.id
_entity.type
_entity.pdbx_description
1 polymer ?
#
loop_
_entity_poly.entity_id
_entity_poly.type
_entity_poly.pdbx_seq_one_letter_code
_entity_poly.pdbx_strand_id
1 'polypeptide(L)'
;MIGDPVTIRPSPQSADISALAVWILCTVLYAALMVLVFAAPHVLSGSGATTENGLLEQGQNLFLLIALVLMARHAFAARERALRWWLIFIALGTFYLLGEEASWGQHYFGWETTGIFAEINDQNETNIHNTPDGWFDQKPRALLLLGMILGTIVHPLVKWARKGRGLFDNPWWLAPTLASLPPVVFSQIGALPERLDDLNEALHFTTTRFQDLFNGYRSSEMEEFFMYLFFITYTLSLGRRMRARA
;
A
#
# COMPACT_ATOMS: atom_id res chain seq x y z
N MET A 1 30.57 -21.03 47.37
CA MET A 1 30.34 -19.97 46.37
C MET A 1 28.86 -19.95 46.06
N ILE A 2 28.18 -18.84 46.30
CA ILE A 2 26.80 -18.62 45.83
C ILE A 2 26.94 -18.00 44.43
N GLY A 3 26.26 -18.55 43.44
CA GLY A 3 26.33 -18.02 42.08
C GLY A 3 25.58 -16.70 41.98
N ASP A 4 26.18 -15.69 41.32
CA ASP A 4 25.52 -14.42 41.07
C ASP A 4 24.23 -14.63 40.27
N PRO A 5 23.14 -13.90 40.59
CA PRO A 5 21.92 -13.98 39.80
C PRO A 5 22.20 -13.48 38.39
N VAL A 6 21.96 -14.34 37.39
CA VAL A 6 22.08 -13.98 35.98
C VAL A 6 21.10 -12.85 35.69
N THR A 7 21.62 -11.62 35.65
CA THR A 7 20.85 -10.44 35.28
C THR A 7 20.53 -10.52 33.80
N ILE A 8 19.37 -11.12 33.49
CA ILE A 8 18.74 -11.03 32.18
C ILE A 8 18.42 -9.55 31.97
N ARG A 9 19.39 -8.82 31.41
CA ARG A 9 19.15 -7.46 30.91
C ARG A 9 18.01 -7.59 29.91
N PRO A 10 16.85 -6.93 30.11
CA PRO A 10 15.86 -6.88 29.06
C PRO A 10 16.55 -6.30 27.83
N SER A 11 16.53 -7.02 26.72
CA SER A 11 17.04 -6.47 25.47
C SER A 11 16.27 -5.18 25.18
N PRO A 12 16.92 -4.13 24.67
CA PRO A 12 16.23 -2.90 24.34
C PRO A 12 15.28 -3.18 23.17
N GLN A 13 14.05 -3.55 23.51
CA GLN A 13 12.91 -3.42 22.63
C GLN A 13 12.78 -1.92 22.33
N SER A 14 13.49 -1.44 21.31
CA SER A 14 13.13 -0.18 20.70
C SER A 14 11.70 -0.38 20.21
N ALA A 15 10.74 0.27 20.87
CA ALA A 15 9.34 0.12 20.50
C ALA A 15 9.20 0.33 18.99
N ASP A 16 8.48 -0.58 18.35
CA ASP A 16 8.12 -0.43 16.95
C ASP A 16 7.30 0.86 16.75
N ILE A 17 6.98 1.24 15.51
CA ILE A 17 6.00 2.29 15.31
C ILE A 17 4.68 1.91 16.02
N SER A 18 4.06 2.89 16.68
CA SER A 18 2.88 2.61 17.51
C SER A 18 1.71 2.16 16.64
N ALA A 19 1.31 0.90 16.76
CA ALA A 19 0.17 0.35 16.04
C ALA A 19 -1.11 1.16 16.30
N LEU A 20 -1.30 1.68 17.52
CA LEU A 20 -2.40 2.57 17.87
C LEU A 20 -2.34 3.90 17.10
N ALA A 21 -1.15 4.48 16.92
CA ALA A 21 -1.00 5.71 16.13
C ALA A 21 -1.27 5.47 14.64
N VAL A 22 -0.89 4.30 14.10
CA VAL A 22 -1.24 3.92 12.71
C VAL A 22 -2.73 3.65 12.57
N TRP A 23 -3.38 2.99 13.54
CA TRP A 23 -4.84 2.86 13.58
C TRP A 23 -5.55 4.23 13.56
N ILE A 24 -5.15 5.14 14.44
CA ILE A 24 -5.72 6.50 14.51
C ILE A 24 -5.50 7.25 13.18
N LEU A 25 -4.30 7.17 12.59
CA LEU A 25 -3.99 7.78 11.30
C LEU A 25 -4.91 7.25 10.19
N CYS A 26 -5.03 5.93 10.05
CA CYS A 26 -5.89 5.36 9.00
C CYS A 26 -7.37 5.69 9.22
N THR A 27 -7.86 5.64 10.47
CA THR A 27 -9.24 6.05 10.80
C THR A 27 -9.50 7.51 10.46
N VAL A 28 -8.58 8.42 10.79
CA VAL A 28 -8.73 9.86 10.51
C VAL A 28 -8.66 10.13 9.00
N LEU A 29 -7.74 9.50 8.27
CA LEU A 29 -7.65 9.61 6.82
C LEU A 29 -8.93 9.08 6.15
N TYR A 30 -9.36 7.87 6.50
CA TYR A 30 -10.58 7.27 5.94
C TYR A 30 -11.83 8.11 6.24
N ALA A 31 -11.98 8.60 7.47
CA ALA A 31 -13.10 9.47 7.83
C ALA A 31 -13.07 10.81 7.05
N ALA A 32 -11.90 11.42 6.87
CA ALA A 32 -11.76 12.64 6.08
C ALA A 32 -12.08 12.41 4.59
N LEU A 33 -11.59 11.30 4.02
CA LEU A 33 -11.89 10.91 2.64
C LEU A 33 -13.39 10.61 2.46
N MET A 34 -14.02 9.86 3.37
CA MET A 34 -15.47 9.62 3.34
C MET A 34 -16.29 10.92 3.46
N VAL A 35 -15.86 11.89 4.28
CA VAL A 35 -16.50 13.21 4.31
C VAL A 35 -16.38 13.92 2.96
N LEU A 36 -15.23 13.82 2.28
CA LEU A 36 -15.04 14.38 0.94
C LEU A 36 -15.86 13.65 -0.13
N VAL A 37 -16.05 12.32 -0.04
CA VAL A 37 -16.94 11.55 -0.94
C VAL A 37 -18.36 12.15 -0.93
N PHE A 38 -18.89 12.50 0.23
CA PHE A 38 -20.25 13.05 0.36
C PHE A 38 -20.34 14.56 0.18
N ALA A 39 -19.29 15.33 0.51
CA ALA A 39 -19.32 16.79 0.47
C ALA A 39 -18.75 17.40 -0.83
N ALA A 40 -17.76 16.75 -1.45
CA ALA A 40 -17.01 17.28 -2.60
C ALA A 40 -16.34 16.15 -3.43
N PRO A 41 -17.10 15.20 -4.03
CA PRO A 41 -16.53 14.02 -4.69
C PRO A 41 -15.56 14.38 -5.84
N HIS A 42 -15.85 15.45 -6.59
CA HIS A 42 -14.98 16.02 -7.65
C HIS A 42 -13.60 16.51 -7.17
N VAL A 43 -13.35 16.57 -5.86
CA VAL A 43 -12.02 16.86 -5.30
C VAL A 43 -11.23 15.57 -5.05
N LEU A 44 -11.92 14.43 -4.88
CA LEU A 44 -11.28 13.11 -4.75
C LEU A 44 -10.94 12.50 -6.11
N SER A 45 -11.84 12.62 -7.09
CA SER A 45 -11.79 11.95 -8.40
C SER A 45 -11.36 12.85 -9.58
N GLY A 46 -10.74 14.00 -9.27
CA GLY A 46 -10.47 15.03 -10.27
C GLY A 46 -11.72 15.64 -10.90
N SER A 47 -11.53 16.47 -11.94
CA SER A 47 -12.62 17.18 -12.60
C SER A 47 -12.34 17.47 -14.07
N GLY A 48 -13.33 17.23 -14.94
CA GLY A 48 -13.19 17.42 -16.39
C GLY A 48 -12.67 16.17 -17.10
N ALA A 49 -11.92 16.37 -18.19
CA ALA A 49 -11.28 15.27 -18.93
C ALA A 49 -10.02 14.71 -18.23
N THR A 50 -9.61 15.32 -17.11
CA THR A 50 -8.51 14.88 -16.24
C THR A 50 -9.09 14.43 -14.90
N THR A 51 -9.69 13.23 -14.89
CA THR A 51 -10.06 12.51 -13.67
C THR A 51 -8.81 12.11 -12.87
N GLU A 52 -7.71 11.85 -13.57
CA GLU A 52 -6.36 11.60 -13.05
C GLU A 52 -5.67 12.89 -12.62
N ASN A 53 -6.26 13.57 -11.63
CA ASN A 53 -5.56 14.57 -10.84
C ASN A 53 -6.23 14.73 -9.44
N GLY A 54 -6.87 13.66 -8.97
CA GLY A 54 -7.69 13.65 -7.75
C GLY A 54 -6.86 13.61 -6.46
N LEU A 55 -7.45 14.03 -5.32
CA LEU A 55 -6.75 13.95 -4.02
C LEU A 55 -6.38 12.52 -3.60
N LEU A 56 -7.06 11.49 -4.11
CA LEU A 56 -6.68 10.09 -3.86
C LEU A 56 -5.35 9.76 -4.54
N GLU A 57 -5.28 9.91 -5.86
CA GLU A 57 -4.10 9.68 -6.68
C GLU A 57 -2.90 10.57 -6.31
N GLN A 58 -3.12 11.87 -6.06
CA GLN A 58 -2.05 12.75 -5.57
C GLN A 58 -1.56 12.33 -4.16
N GLY A 59 -2.42 11.68 -3.36
CA GLY A 59 -2.04 11.05 -2.10
C GLY A 59 -1.29 9.72 -2.27
N GLN A 60 -1.70 8.88 -3.22
CA GLN A 60 -1.00 7.65 -3.64
C GLN A 60 0.43 7.98 -4.09
N ASN A 61 0.57 8.92 -5.02
CA ASN A 61 1.85 9.40 -5.57
C ASN A 61 2.75 9.98 -4.46
N LEU A 62 2.19 10.78 -3.53
CA LEU A 62 2.91 11.25 -2.34
C LEU A 62 3.36 10.09 -1.43
N PHE A 63 2.51 9.08 -1.21
CA PHE A 63 2.87 7.95 -0.34
C PHE A 63 3.93 7.04 -0.95
N LEU A 64 3.85 6.75 -2.25
CA LEU A 64 4.87 6.02 -3.00
C LEU A 64 6.22 6.77 -2.95
N LEU A 65 6.23 8.09 -3.15
CA LEU A 65 7.44 8.92 -3.04
C LEU A 65 8.05 8.90 -1.63
N ILE A 66 7.23 9.03 -0.58
CA ILE A 66 7.69 8.93 0.82
C ILE A 66 8.26 7.54 1.11
N ALA A 67 7.59 6.48 0.65
CA ALA A 67 8.05 5.11 0.80
C ALA A 67 9.40 4.89 0.09
N LEU A 68 9.53 5.32 -1.17
CA LEU A 68 10.75 5.23 -1.98
C LEU A 68 11.95 5.89 -1.28
N VAL A 69 11.79 7.13 -0.80
CA VAL A 69 12.86 7.86 -0.08
C VAL A 69 13.25 7.14 1.22
N LEU A 70 12.29 6.60 1.97
CA LEU A 70 12.56 5.82 3.18
C LEU A 70 13.28 4.49 2.88
N MET A 71 12.86 3.78 1.83
CA MET A 71 13.46 2.51 1.39
C MET A 71 14.89 2.72 0.92
N ALA A 72 15.15 3.71 0.05
CA ALA A 72 16.48 4.05 -0.43
C ALA A 72 17.42 4.41 0.73
N ARG A 73 16.98 5.29 1.64
CA ARG A 73 17.75 5.65 2.85
C ARG A 73 18.08 4.42 3.71
N HIS A 74 17.15 3.47 3.84
CA HIS A 74 17.39 2.25 4.59
C HIS A 74 18.26 1.23 3.82
N ALA A 75 18.24 1.19 2.49
CA ALA A 75 19.15 0.38 1.68
C ALA A 75 20.62 0.81 1.88
N PHE A 76 20.90 2.12 1.85
CA PHE A 76 22.23 2.65 2.15
C PHE A 76 22.68 2.33 3.59
N ALA A 77 21.76 2.38 4.56
CA ALA A 77 22.04 2.05 5.96
C ALA A 77 22.12 0.53 6.28
N ALA A 78 21.64 -0.34 5.38
CA ALA A 78 21.56 -1.77 5.62
C ALA A 78 22.94 -2.44 5.63
N ARG A 79 23.34 -3.03 6.76
CA ARG A 79 24.56 -3.83 6.90
C ARG A 79 24.40 -5.24 6.30
N GLU A 80 23.24 -5.87 6.47
CA GLU A 80 22.92 -7.16 5.88
C GLU A 80 22.75 -7.05 4.36
N ARG A 81 23.57 -7.77 3.57
CA ARG A 81 23.51 -7.69 2.09
C ARG A 81 22.16 -8.13 1.52
N ALA A 82 21.51 -9.13 2.13
CA ALA A 82 20.19 -9.59 1.71
C ALA A 82 19.10 -8.54 1.97
N LEU A 83 19.11 -7.89 3.15
CA LEU A 83 18.22 -6.77 3.46
C LEU A 83 18.45 -5.58 2.51
N ARG A 84 19.71 -5.27 2.18
CA ARG A 84 20.03 -4.21 1.21
C ARG A 84 19.42 -4.49 -0.16
N TRP A 85 19.58 -5.71 -0.68
CA TRP A 85 19.00 -6.08 -1.97
C TRP A 85 17.47 -6.14 -1.95
N TRP A 86 16.86 -6.59 -0.84
CA TRP A 86 15.41 -6.51 -0.66
C TRP A 86 14.90 -5.07 -0.70
N LEU A 87 15.54 -4.16 0.04
CA LEU A 87 15.19 -2.74 0.06
C LEU A 87 15.37 -2.07 -1.30
N ILE A 88 16.39 -2.45 -2.08
CA ILE A 88 16.58 -2.00 -3.47
C ILE A 88 15.48 -2.56 -4.38
N PHE A 89 15.16 -3.85 -4.26
CA PHE A 89 14.12 -4.50 -5.07
C PHE A 89 12.74 -3.85 -4.85
N ILE A 90 12.32 -3.67 -3.59
CA ILE A 90 11.02 -3.01 -3.33
C ILE A 90 11.06 -1.52 -3.68
N ALA A 91 12.19 -0.83 -3.53
CA ALA A 91 12.32 0.56 -3.99
C ALA A 91 12.17 0.69 -5.51
N LEU A 92 12.73 -0.24 -6.30
CA LEU A 92 12.53 -0.26 -7.75
C LEU A 92 11.08 -0.56 -8.12
N GLY A 93 10.39 -1.45 -7.39
CA GLY A 93 8.95 -1.68 -7.56
C GLY A 93 8.09 -0.46 -7.20
N THR A 94 8.38 0.22 -6.10
CA THR A 94 7.70 1.45 -5.69
C THR A 94 7.99 2.62 -6.64
N PHE A 95 9.19 2.71 -7.22
CA PHE A 95 9.53 3.69 -8.25
C PHE A 95 8.83 3.40 -9.59
N TYR A 96 8.69 2.12 -9.96
CA TYR A 96 7.89 1.71 -11.12
C TYR A 96 6.42 2.11 -10.94
N LEU A 97 5.81 1.75 -9.80
CA LEU A 97 4.43 2.15 -9.47
C LEU A 97 4.27 3.68 -9.53
N LEU A 98 5.18 4.45 -8.92
CA LEU A 98 5.15 5.92 -8.96
C LEU A 98 5.29 6.51 -10.38
N GLY A 99 5.93 5.80 -11.31
CA GLY A 99 6.03 6.22 -12.71
C GLY A 99 4.76 5.92 -13.52
N GLU A 100 4.11 4.79 -13.23
CA GLU A 100 2.85 4.37 -13.86
C GLU A 100 1.66 5.23 -13.37
N GLU A 101 1.51 5.40 -12.05
CA GLU A 101 0.39 6.09 -11.39
C GLU A 101 0.42 7.62 -11.56
N ALA A 102 1.58 8.21 -11.84
CA ALA A 102 1.73 9.65 -12.01
C ALA A 102 1.73 10.11 -13.48
N SER A 103 1.81 9.17 -14.44
CA SER A 103 1.94 9.43 -15.88
C SER A 103 2.91 10.55 -16.23
N TRP A 104 4.05 10.53 -15.55
CA TRP A 104 5.07 11.57 -15.49
C TRP A 104 5.53 12.18 -16.84
N GLY A 105 5.49 11.40 -17.92
CA GLY A 105 5.87 11.84 -19.27
C GLY A 105 4.94 12.90 -19.83
N GLN A 106 3.63 12.70 -19.64
CA GLN A 106 2.58 13.67 -19.96
C GLN A 106 2.58 14.79 -18.91
N HIS A 107 2.42 14.44 -17.64
CA HIS A 107 2.15 15.40 -16.57
C HIS A 107 3.31 16.32 -16.18
N TYR A 108 4.57 15.90 -16.32
CA TYR A 108 5.74 16.72 -15.94
C TYR A 108 6.67 17.07 -17.10
N PHE A 109 6.71 16.26 -18.16
CA PHE A 109 7.58 16.52 -19.33
C PHE A 109 6.82 16.98 -20.58
N GLY A 110 5.48 16.88 -20.60
CA GLY A 110 4.64 17.35 -21.70
C GLY A 110 4.92 16.68 -23.04
N TRP A 111 5.41 15.44 -23.06
CA TRP A 111 5.69 14.72 -24.30
C TRP A 111 4.41 14.11 -24.90
N GLU A 112 4.38 13.92 -26.21
CA GLU A 112 3.26 13.27 -26.90
C GLU A 112 3.38 11.73 -26.79
N THR A 113 2.29 11.06 -26.43
CA THR A 113 2.21 9.59 -26.47
C THR A 113 2.27 9.12 -27.92
N THR A 114 3.16 8.17 -28.21
CA THR A 114 3.50 7.76 -29.57
C THR A 114 3.80 6.27 -29.67
N GLY A 115 3.71 5.72 -30.88
CA GLY A 115 3.90 4.28 -31.12
C GLY A 115 2.83 3.45 -30.42
N ILE A 116 3.21 2.27 -29.92
CA ILE A 116 2.28 1.29 -29.32
C ILE A 116 1.39 1.90 -28.22
N PHE A 117 1.90 2.82 -27.39
CA PHE A 117 1.10 3.46 -26.34
C PHE A 117 -0.06 4.28 -26.91
N ALA A 118 0.10 4.91 -28.08
CA ALA A 118 -0.99 5.62 -28.76
C ALA A 118 -2.02 4.68 -29.42
N GLU A 119 -1.74 3.36 -29.45
CA GLU A 119 -2.65 2.32 -29.96
C GLU A 119 -3.35 1.55 -28.82
N ILE A 120 -2.80 1.55 -27.59
CA ILE A 120 -3.26 0.69 -26.48
C ILE A 120 -3.55 1.41 -25.15
N ASN A 121 -3.31 2.72 -25.03
CA ASN A 121 -3.55 3.47 -23.79
C ASN A 121 -4.80 4.35 -23.92
N ASP A 122 -5.83 4.10 -23.10
CA ASP A 122 -7.14 4.74 -23.23
C ASP A 122 -7.14 6.25 -22.88
N GLN A 123 -6.13 6.70 -22.13
CA GLN A 123 -5.97 8.09 -21.70
C GLN A 123 -4.88 8.86 -22.49
N ASN A 124 -4.34 8.25 -23.56
CA ASN A 124 -3.26 8.80 -24.39
C ASN A 124 -1.97 9.07 -23.58
N GLU A 125 -1.61 8.15 -22.68
CA GLU A 125 -0.45 8.25 -21.80
C GLU A 125 0.63 7.21 -22.09
N THR A 126 1.83 7.43 -21.55
CA THR A 126 2.99 6.53 -21.73
C THR A 126 3.19 5.62 -20.52
N ASN A 127 2.10 5.03 -20.02
CA ASN A 127 2.06 3.98 -18.99
C ASN A 127 1.39 2.70 -19.54
N ILE A 128 1.47 1.58 -18.81
CA ILE A 128 0.68 0.37 -19.10
C ILE A 128 -0.50 0.17 -18.12
N HIS A 129 -0.56 0.91 -17.02
CA HIS A 129 -1.69 0.93 -16.09
C HIS A 129 -3.03 1.22 -16.81
N ASN A 130 -3.08 2.26 -17.65
CA ASN A 130 -4.26 2.72 -18.39
C ASN A 130 -4.50 1.95 -19.70
N THR A 131 -4.53 0.60 -19.62
CA THR A 131 -4.79 -0.28 -20.77
C THR A 131 -6.19 -0.93 -20.71
N PRO A 132 -6.90 -1.12 -21.85
CA PRO A 132 -8.31 -1.51 -21.91
C PRO A 132 -8.73 -2.76 -21.12
N ASP A 133 -7.85 -3.76 -21.01
CA ASP A 133 -8.10 -5.00 -20.27
C ASP A 133 -7.99 -4.83 -18.73
N GLY A 134 -7.79 -3.61 -18.24
CA GLY A 134 -7.56 -3.27 -16.82
C GLY A 134 -6.34 -3.96 -16.22
N TRP A 135 -5.38 -4.36 -17.08
CA TRP A 135 -4.68 -5.60 -16.78
C TRP A 135 -3.45 -5.43 -15.89
N PHE A 136 -2.73 -4.34 -16.14
CA PHE A 136 -1.57 -3.97 -15.35
C PHE A 136 -1.95 -3.07 -14.15
N ASP A 137 -3.22 -2.69 -14.03
CA ASP A 137 -3.88 -2.18 -12.83
C ASP A 137 -4.18 -3.35 -11.85
N GLN A 138 -5.15 -4.21 -12.19
CA GLN A 138 -5.73 -5.19 -11.27
C GLN A 138 -4.72 -6.22 -10.74
N LYS A 139 -3.83 -6.70 -11.62
CA LYS A 139 -3.02 -7.90 -11.36
C LYS A 139 -1.82 -7.60 -10.44
N PRO A 140 -1.11 -6.45 -10.57
CA PRO A 140 -0.18 -5.96 -9.55
C PRO A 140 -0.84 -5.60 -8.22
N ARG A 141 -2.01 -4.93 -8.21
CA ARG A 141 -2.80 -4.65 -6.99
C ARG A 141 -3.10 -5.94 -6.22
N ALA A 142 -3.66 -6.95 -6.90
CA ALA A 142 -3.99 -8.24 -6.29
C ALA A 142 -2.75 -8.97 -5.71
N LEU A 143 -1.60 -8.93 -6.40
CA LEU A 143 -0.35 -9.55 -5.92
C LEU A 143 0.22 -8.84 -4.70
N LEU A 144 0.21 -7.50 -4.69
CA LEU A 144 0.66 -6.69 -3.56
C LEU A 144 -0.24 -6.93 -2.34
N LEU A 145 -1.56 -6.92 -2.53
CA LEU A 145 -2.54 -7.22 -1.49
C LEU A 145 -2.36 -8.62 -0.90
N LEU A 146 -2.15 -9.64 -1.75
CA LEU A 146 -1.85 -10.99 -1.29
C LEU A 146 -0.60 -11.03 -0.40
N GLY A 147 0.48 -10.32 -0.79
CA GLY A 147 1.67 -10.15 0.04
C GLY A 147 1.39 -9.46 1.38
N MET A 148 0.59 -8.41 1.38
CA MET A 148 0.17 -7.66 2.58
C MET A 148 -0.63 -8.54 3.56
N ILE A 149 -1.61 -9.28 3.07
CA ILE A 149 -2.45 -10.20 3.86
C ILE A 149 -1.62 -11.37 4.40
N LEU A 150 -0.79 -12.00 3.57
CA LEU A 150 0.10 -13.08 3.98
C LEU A 150 1.08 -12.61 5.07
N GLY A 151 1.61 -11.39 4.95
CA GLY A 151 2.57 -10.81 5.88
C GLY A 151 1.97 -10.31 7.21
N THR A 152 0.82 -9.63 7.19
CA THR A 152 0.24 -8.98 8.38
C THR A 152 -0.80 -9.82 9.11
N ILE A 153 -1.50 -10.73 8.41
CA ILE A 153 -2.61 -11.51 8.97
C ILE A 153 -2.24 -13.00 9.04
N VAL A 154 -1.89 -13.62 7.91
CA VAL A 154 -1.69 -15.09 7.88
C VAL A 154 -0.42 -15.50 8.63
N HIS A 155 0.69 -14.77 8.46
CA HIS A 155 1.94 -15.03 9.18
C HIS A 155 1.75 -15.08 10.72
N PRO A 156 1.20 -14.05 11.40
CA PRO A 156 1.03 -14.09 12.86
C PRO A 156 -0.02 -15.11 13.31
N LEU A 157 -1.10 -15.34 12.56
CA LEU A 157 -2.08 -16.39 12.88
C LEU A 157 -1.46 -17.79 12.81
N VAL A 158 -0.70 -18.09 11.75
CA VAL A 158 0.06 -19.35 11.64
C VAL A 158 1.10 -19.46 12.76
N LYS A 159 1.78 -18.36 13.11
CA LYS A 159 2.76 -18.32 14.20
C LYS A 159 2.15 -18.62 15.56
N TRP A 160 0.95 -18.09 15.84
CA TRP A 160 0.16 -18.40 17.03
C TRP A 160 -0.26 -19.87 17.05
N ALA A 161 -0.91 -20.35 15.99
CA ALA A 161 -1.40 -21.74 15.89
C ALA A 161 -0.25 -22.78 15.99
N ARG A 162 0.92 -22.47 15.41
CA ARG A 162 2.13 -23.32 15.45
C ARG A 162 3.07 -23.01 16.62
N LYS A 163 2.58 -22.36 17.69
CA LYS A 163 3.29 -22.08 18.95
C LYS A 163 4.69 -21.45 18.76
N GLY A 164 4.81 -20.52 17.82
CA GLY A 164 6.03 -19.72 17.58
C GLY A 164 6.62 -19.82 16.17
N ARG A 165 6.14 -20.71 15.29
CA ARG A 165 6.64 -20.88 13.91
C ARG A 165 5.72 -20.25 12.85
N GLY A 166 6.04 -19.03 12.41
CA GLY A 166 5.36 -18.32 11.33
C GLY A 166 5.81 -18.75 9.93
N LEU A 167 5.21 -18.16 8.89
CA LEU A 167 5.54 -18.45 7.49
C LEU A 167 6.86 -17.81 7.00
N PHE A 168 7.26 -16.69 7.63
CA PHE A 168 8.29 -15.77 7.13
C PHE A 168 9.24 -15.32 8.26
N ASP A 169 9.54 -16.22 9.20
CA ASP A 169 10.40 -15.91 10.36
C ASP A 169 11.87 -15.68 9.98
N ASN A 170 12.30 -16.21 8.84
CA ASN A 170 13.63 -16.04 8.27
C ASN A 170 13.48 -15.68 6.78
N PRO A 171 14.02 -14.55 6.29
CA PRO A 171 14.76 -13.55 7.05
C PRO A 171 13.85 -12.64 7.90
N TRP A 172 14.38 -12.15 9.03
CA TRP A 172 13.62 -11.45 10.08
C TRP A 172 12.90 -10.16 9.64
N TRP A 173 13.33 -9.59 8.51
CA TRP A 173 12.80 -8.37 7.93
C TRP A 173 11.67 -8.60 6.91
N LEU A 174 11.48 -9.83 6.42
CA LEU A 174 10.50 -10.13 5.39
C LEU A 174 9.07 -9.94 5.90
N ALA A 175 8.77 -10.47 7.09
CA ALA A 175 7.49 -10.23 7.74
C ALA A 175 7.30 -8.74 8.11
N PRO A 176 6.18 -8.11 7.72
CA PRO A 176 5.66 -6.92 8.38
C PRO A 176 5.34 -7.18 9.86
N THR A 177 5.12 -6.13 10.63
CA THR A 177 4.59 -6.25 12.00
C THR A 177 3.11 -5.88 12.05
N LEU A 178 2.44 -6.17 13.16
CA LEU A 178 1.03 -5.78 13.37
C LEU A 178 0.81 -4.26 13.34
N ALA A 179 1.86 -3.43 13.40
CA ALA A 179 1.74 -1.99 13.22
C ALA A 179 1.51 -1.59 11.74
N SER A 180 1.74 -2.50 10.80
CA SER A 180 1.34 -2.37 9.39
C SER A 180 0.00 -3.03 9.07
N LEU A 181 -0.73 -3.60 10.05
CA LEU A 181 -2.07 -4.14 9.84
C LEU A 181 -3.14 -3.08 9.49
N PRO A 182 -3.16 -1.87 10.09
CA PRO A 182 -4.28 -0.94 9.86
C PRO A 182 -4.46 -0.53 8.39
N PRO A 183 -3.40 -0.19 7.61
CA PRO A 183 -3.57 0.10 6.19
C PRO A 183 -4.11 -1.09 5.38
N VAL A 184 -3.78 -2.34 5.73
CA VAL A 184 -4.39 -3.52 5.08
C VAL A 184 -5.89 -3.57 5.36
N VAL A 185 -6.31 -3.35 6.60
CA VAL A 185 -7.73 -3.36 6.97
C VAL A 185 -8.49 -2.22 6.29
N PHE A 186 -7.92 -1.01 6.25
CA PHE A 186 -8.55 0.13 5.60
C PHE A 186 -8.58 0.03 4.07
N SER A 187 -7.60 -0.63 3.43
CA SER A 187 -7.69 -0.92 1.99
C SER A 187 -8.84 -1.89 1.71
N GLN A 188 -9.04 -2.91 2.55
CA GLN A 188 -10.16 -3.84 2.40
C GLN A 188 -11.52 -3.18 2.65
N ILE A 189 -11.59 -2.17 3.52
CA ILE A 189 -12.80 -1.37 3.75
C ILE A 189 -13.09 -0.46 2.54
N GLY A 190 -12.07 0.20 1.98
CA GLY A 190 -12.19 1.02 0.77
C GLY A 190 -12.68 0.20 -0.44
N ALA A 191 -12.21 -1.03 -0.59
CA ALA A 191 -12.62 -1.94 -1.66
C ALA A 191 -14.02 -2.56 -1.49
N LEU A 192 -14.73 -2.34 -0.37
CA LEU A 192 -16.01 -3.03 -0.12
C LEU A 192 -17.10 -2.73 -1.17
N PRO A 193 -17.32 -1.49 -1.65
CA PRO A 193 -18.42 -1.22 -2.57
C PRO A 193 -18.25 -1.94 -3.91
N GLU A 194 -17.06 -1.86 -4.52
CA GLU A 194 -16.70 -2.58 -5.76
C GLU A 194 -16.83 -4.11 -5.60
N ARG A 195 -16.36 -4.68 -4.49
CA ARG A 195 -16.48 -6.13 -4.25
C ARG A 195 -17.91 -6.60 -3.97
N LEU A 196 -18.77 -5.69 -3.49
CA LEU A 196 -20.21 -5.93 -3.37
C LEU A 196 -20.91 -5.78 -4.73
N ASP A 197 -20.41 -4.90 -5.61
CA ASP A 197 -20.85 -4.81 -7.01
C ASP A 197 -20.50 -6.08 -7.80
N ASP A 198 -19.26 -6.57 -7.72
CA ASP A 198 -18.83 -7.85 -8.33
C ASP A 198 -19.72 -9.02 -7.89
N LEU A 199 -19.94 -9.13 -6.58
CA LEU A 199 -20.76 -10.19 -5.98
C LEU A 199 -22.23 -10.06 -6.39
N ASN A 200 -22.73 -8.83 -6.52
CA ASN A 200 -24.07 -8.54 -6.98
C ASN A 200 -24.26 -8.85 -8.47
N GLU A 201 -23.28 -8.53 -9.32
CA GLU A 201 -23.33 -8.86 -10.75
C GLU A 201 -23.26 -10.38 -10.94
N ALA A 202 -22.40 -11.08 -10.20
CA ALA A 202 -22.26 -12.54 -10.28
C ALA A 202 -23.45 -13.34 -9.73
N LEU A 203 -24.27 -12.77 -8.84
CA LEU A 203 -25.40 -13.46 -8.17
C LEU A 203 -26.77 -12.81 -8.44
N HIS A 204 -26.81 -11.71 -9.19
CA HIS A 204 -27.99 -10.95 -9.61
C HIS A 204 -28.93 -10.53 -8.44
N PHE A 205 -28.38 -10.07 -7.32
CA PHE A 205 -29.18 -9.74 -6.12
C PHE A 205 -30.02 -8.45 -6.27
N THR A 206 -29.50 -7.43 -6.97
CA THR A 206 -30.13 -6.12 -7.15
C THR A 206 -29.62 -5.42 -8.42
N THR A 207 -30.39 -4.46 -8.94
CA THR A 207 -29.98 -3.62 -10.08
C THR A 207 -29.18 -2.37 -9.67
N THR A 208 -29.08 -2.08 -8.38
CA THR A 208 -28.37 -0.90 -7.85
C THR A 208 -26.90 -1.22 -7.57
N ARG A 209 -25.97 -0.37 -8.01
CA ARG A 209 -24.57 -0.49 -7.61
C ARG A 209 -24.35 0.09 -6.22
N PHE A 210 -23.56 -0.59 -5.41
CA PHE A 210 -23.12 -0.14 -4.09
C PHE A 210 -22.24 1.10 -4.19
N GLN A 211 -21.43 1.26 -5.24
CA GLN A 211 -20.66 2.49 -5.46
C GLN A 211 -21.53 3.73 -5.69
N ASP A 212 -22.71 3.60 -6.31
CA ASP A 212 -23.66 4.71 -6.47
C ASP A 212 -24.14 5.26 -5.11
N LEU A 213 -24.21 4.41 -4.08
CA LEU A 213 -24.58 4.80 -2.70
C LEU A 213 -23.52 5.71 -2.04
N PHE A 214 -22.31 5.74 -2.60
CA PHE A 214 -21.20 6.58 -2.17
C PHE A 214 -20.81 7.58 -3.28
N ASN A 215 -21.80 8.16 -3.98
CA ASN A 215 -21.61 9.15 -5.06
C ASN A 215 -20.73 8.66 -6.24
N GLY A 216 -20.54 7.35 -6.41
CA GLY A 216 -19.72 6.80 -7.49
C GLY A 216 -18.21 7.01 -7.33
N TYR A 217 -17.69 7.17 -6.11
CA TYR A 217 -16.23 7.20 -5.91
C TYR A 217 -15.60 5.86 -6.33
N ARG A 218 -14.41 5.90 -6.95
CA ARG A 218 -13.68 4.72 -7.42
C ARG A 218 -13.08 3.97 -6.23
N SER A 219 -13.59 2.77 -5.96
CA SER A 219 -13.18 1.99 -4.79
C SER A 219 -11.72 1.52 -4.87
N SER A 220 -11.22 1.21 -6.08
CA SER A 220 -9.82 0.81 -6.31
C SER A 220 -8.82 1.86 -5.79
N GLU A 221 -9.05 3.14 -6.12
CA GLU A 221 -8.18 4.25 -5.71
C GLU A 221 -8.07 4.36 -4.18
N MET A 222 -9.18 4.09 -3.47
CA MET A 222 -9.24 4.06 -2.01
C MET A 222 -8.53 2.83 -1.44
N GLU A 223 -8.62 1.67 -2.09
CA GLU A 223 -7.81 0.50 -1.74
C GLU A 223 -6.30 0.81 -1.89
N GLU A 224 -5.90 1.36 -3.04
CA GLU A 224 -4.50 1.73 -3.36
C GLU A 224 -3.93 2.78 -2.42
N PHE A 225 -4.71 3.81 -2.07
CA PHE A 225 -4.31 4.84 -1.10
C PHE A 225 -3.83 4.23 0.23
N PHE A 226 -4.55 3.21 0.74
CA PHE A 226 -4.13 2.50 1.96
C PHE A 226 -3.08 1.41 1.69
N MET A 227 -3.03 0.79 0.51
CA MET A 227 -1.94 -0.12 0.12
C MET A 227 -0.59 0.59 -0.03
N TYR A 228 -0.57 1.86 -0.42
CA TYR A 228 0.68 2.63 -0.53
C TYR A 228 1.08 3.24 0.82
N LEU A 229 0.12 3.56 1.70
CA LEU A 229 0.39 3.81 3.12
C LEU A 229 1.01 2.59 3.83
N PHE A 230 0.67 1.36 3.44
CA PHE A 230 1.33 0.15 3.95
C PHE A 230 2.84 0.15 3.68
N PHE A 231 3.32 0.56 2.50
CA PHE A 231 4.75 0.65 2.21
C PHE A 231 5.49 1.57 3.19
N ILE A 232 4.88 2.71 3.57
CA ILE A 232 5.44 3.64 4.56
C ILE A 232 5.52 2.95 5.93
N THR A 233 4.42 2.36 6.42
CA THR A 233 4.39 1.74 7.76
C THR A 233 5.35 0.54 7.86
N TYR A 234 5.41 -0.31 6.82
CA TYR A 234 6.37 -1.40 6.73
C TYR A 234 7.81 -0.90 6.81
N THR A 235 8.13 0.13 6.02
CA THR A 235 9.49 0.67 5.93
C THR A 235 9.91 1.41 7.21
N LEU A 236 9.00 2.13 7.87
CA LEU A 236 9.24 2.76 9.17
C LEU A 236 9.42 1.72 10.30
N SER A 237 8.62 0.65 10.31
CA SER A 237 8.79 -0.48 11.25
C SER A 237 10.12 -1.20 11.01
N LEU A 238 10.45 -1.51 9.76
CA LEU A 238 11.72 -2.10 9.39
C LEU A 238 12.89 -1.21 9.82
N GLY A 239 12.80 0.10 9.61
CA GLY A 239 13.77 1.08 10.11
C GLY A 239 13.93 1.08 11.64
N ARG A 240 12.86 0.86 12.41
CA ARG A 240 12.93 0.66 13.88
C ARG A 240 13.66 -0.64 14.20
N ARG A 241 13.22 -1.77 13.61
CA ARG A 241 13.81 -3.11 13.82
C ARG A 241 15.29 -3.19 13.40
N MET A 242 15.71 -2.44 12.38
CA MET A 242 17.11 -2.30 11.99
C MET A 242 17.95 -1.62 13.09
N ARG A 243 17.46 -0.54 13.70
CA ARG A 243 18.18 0.16 14.78
C ARG A 243 18.26 -0.66 16.07
N ALA A 244 17.30 -1.54 16.32
CA ALA A 244 17.36 -2.51 17.43
C ALA A 244 18.41 -3.63 17.23
N ARG A 245 19.04 -3.71 16.05
CA ARG A 245 19.99 -4.76 15.63
C ARG A 245 21.35 -4.20 15.18
N ALA A 246 21.59 -2.90 15.39
CA ALA A 246 22.75 -2.15 14.88
C ALA A 246 23.77 -1.81 15.98
#